data_AF-A0A935XD11-F1
#
_entry.id   AF-A0A935XD11-F1
#
_cell.length_a   1.000
_cell.length_b   1.000
_cell.length_c   1.000
_cell.angle_alpha   90.00
_cell.angle_beta   90.00
_cell.angle_gamma   90.00
#
_symmetry.space_group_name_H-M   'P 1'
#
loop_
_entity.id
_entity.type
_entity.pdbx_description
1 polymer ?
#
loop_
_entity_poly.entity_id
_entity_poly.type
_entity_poly.pdbx_seq_one_letter_code
_entity_poly.pdbx_strand_id
1 'polypeptide(L)'
;MRPDEYLTSGGDARELTPQELELAKREDPEVVLITDYLAGALPPDEARAVAARLQGDPAFYQRVGVIVEAWHAWPTARDFALPEEELATESRRFRREGEQLLRMGERAPWGDDDAARDDAVHDRARDRARDVRRDALNEAWRDTAFRQLQRSTRRWQLAAGLIAVVALPAAVWGTLRLTAPVPRPEYRMVRPGAEESIPVRLDDDALAVVDAGARLTWNDSANANGTRELFLEGVAQFQMRRARKGRYVVITPSARIWVNGSDFQVRAVDPSVTKVHVQDGEVLLNSRGDATSPLLTLRTGERGVAYWRQAPGRVN
;
A
#
# COMPACT_ATOMS: atom_id res chain seq x y z
N MET A 1 -37.46 -31.17 -8.41
CA MET A 1 -36.19 -30.70 -7.82
C MET A 1 -35.68 -29.62 -8.76
N ARG A 2 -35.41 -28.42 -8.23
CA ARG A 2 -35.41 -27.15 -8.98
C ARG A 2 -34.13 -26.91 -9.80
N PRO A 3 -34.22 -26.25 -10.96
CA PRO A 3 -33.10 -25.68 -11.70
C PRO A 3 -32.99 -24.18 -11.38
N ASP A 4 -32.57 -23.86 -10.16
CA ASP A 4 -32.25 -22.49 -9.76
C ASP A 4 -30.88 -22.54 -9.08
N GLU A 5 -30.03 -21.53 -9.33
CA GLU A 5 -28.66 -21.34 -8.83
C GLU A 5 -27.56 -22.04 -9.64
N TYR A 6 -27.00 -21.32 -10.63
CA TYR A 6 -25.68 -20.66 -10.47
C TYR A 6 -25.51 -19.62 -11.58
N LEU A 7 -25.87 -18.38 -11.25
CA LEU A 7 -25.16 -17.20 -11.72
C LEU A 7 -24.79 -16.41 -10.47
N THR A 8 -23.49 -16.26 -10.20
CA THR A 8 -22.99 -15.17 -9.38
C THR A 8 -22.13 -14.27 -10.26
N SER A 9 -22.82 -13.31 -10.88
CA SER A 9 -22.30 -12.00 -11.24
C SER A 9 -22.21 -11.19 -9.94
N GLY A 10 -21.05 -10.60 -9.66
CA GLY A 10 -20.82 -9.76 -8.49
C GLY A 10 -19.44 -10.03 -7.90
N GLY A 11 -18.53 -9.07 -8.08
CA GLY A 11 -17.17 -9.12 -7.57
C GLY A 11 -17.12 -9.02 -6.05
N ASP A 12 -17.46 -10.11 -5.36
CA ASP A 12 -16.91 -10.39 -4.06
C ASP A 12 -15.46 -10.84 -4.27
N ALA A 13 -14.53 -10.09 -3.71
CA ALA A 13 -13.14 -10.51 -3.58
C ALA A 13 -13.09 -11.69 -2.59
N ARG A 14 -13.54 -12.87 -3.04
CA ARG A 14 -13.34 -14.11 -2.33
C ARG A 14 -11.88 -14.50 -2.52
N GLU A 15 -11.19 -14.75 -1.42
CA GLU A 15 -9.87 -15.34 -1.45
C GLU A 15 -9.94 -16.68 -2.20
N LEU A 16 -9.17 -16.79 -3.29
CA LEU A 16 -9.04 -18.03 -4.06
C LEU A 16 -8.55 -19.12 -3.11
N THR A 17 -9.21 -20.27 -3.12
CA THR A 17 -8.69 -21.43 -2.38
C THR A 17 -7.34 -21.85 -2.96
N PRO A 18 -6.46 -22.51 -2.19
CA PRO A 18 -5.18 -22.99 -2.70
C PRO A 18 -5.30 -23.85 -3.96
N GLN A 19 -6.39 -24.60 -4.13
CA GLN A 19 -6.63 -25.43 -5.31
C GLN A 19 -7.04 -24.60 -6.54
N GLU A 20 -7.86 -23.57 -6.36
CA GLU A 20 -8.24 -22.63 -7.43
C GLU A 20 -7.03 -21.77 -7.85
N LEU A 21 -6.18 -21.38 -6.90
CA LEU A 21 -4.93 -20.69 -7.19
C LEU A 21 -3.98 -21.58 -8.00
N GLU A 22 -3.83 -22.85 -7.64
CA GLU A 22 -3.03 -23.80 -8.42
C GLU A 22 -3.63 -24.10 -9.80
N LEU A 23 -4.95 -24.06 -9.96
CA LEU A 23 -5.60 -24.17 -11.26
C LEU A 23 -5.34 -22.94 -12.13
N ALA A 24 -5.51 -21.72 -11.58
CA ALA A 24 -5.21 -20.47 -12.27
C ALA A 24 -3.74 -20.36 -12.68
N LYS A 25 -2.81 -20.82 -11.82
CA LYS A 25 -1.38 -20.92 -12.15
C LYS A 25 -1.09 -21.87 -13.31
N ARG A 26 -1.89 -22.92 -13.50
CA ARG A 26 -1.75 -23.84 -14.65
C ARG A 26 -2.32 -23.26 -15.92
N GLU A 27 -3.38 -22.46 -15.83
CA GLU A 27 -4.05 -21.86 -16.98
C GLU A 27 -3.23 -20.74 -17.62
N ASP A 28 -2.49 -19.96 -16.84
CA ASP A 28 -1.60 -18.92 -17.38
C ASP A 28 -0.23 -18.85 -16.66
N PRO A 29 0.77 -19.64 -17.11
CA PRO A 29 2.09 -19.63 -16.51
C PRO A 29 2.84 -18.29 -16.71
N GLU A 30 2.45 -17.47 -17.68
CA GLU A 30 3.10 -16.18 -17.93
C GLU A 30 2.68 -15.13 -16.88
N VAL A 31 1.44 -15.19 -16.39
CA VAL A 31 0.95 -14.32 -15.30
C VAL A 31 1.65 -14.65 -13.97
N VAL A 32 1.90 -15.93 -13.70
CA VAL A 32 2.66 -16.34 -12.50
C VAL A 32 4.09 -15.84 -12.58
N LEU A 33 4.74 -16.08 -13.72
CA LEU A 33 6.12 -15.66 -13.97
C LEU A 33 6.30 -14.14 -13.81
N ILE A 34 5.37 -13.34 -14.34
CA ILE A 34 5.46 -11.88 -14.21
C ILE A 34 5.19 -11.40 -12.78
N THR A 35 4.29 -12.07 -12.06
CA THR A 35 4.00 -11.74 -10.65
C THR A 35 5.22 -12.01 -9.78
N ASP A 36 5.88 -13.17 -9.94
CA ASP A 36 7.09 -13.51 -9.21
C ASP A 36 8.27 -12.59 -9.56
N TYR A 37 8.37 -12.17 -10.84
CA TYR A 37 9.34 -11.18 -11.29
C TYR A 37 9.13 -9.82 -10.59
N LEU A 38 7.90 -9.31 -10.58
CA LEU A 38 7.54 -8.02 -9.99
C LEU A 38 7.67 -8.02 -8.46
N ALA A 39 7.43 -9.16 -7.81
CA ALA A 39 7.64 -9.35 -6.38
C ALA A 39 9.14 -9.52 -6.00
N GLY A 40 10.05 -9.66 -6.96
CA GLY A 40 11.46 -9.93 -6.72
C GLY A 40 11.74 -11.34 -6.17
N ALA A 41 10.83 -12.29 -6.42
CA ALA A 41 10.93 -13.67 -5.94
C ALA A 41 11.74 -14.57 -6.88
N LEU A 42 11.98 -14.14 -8.13
CA LEU A 42 12.76 -14.91 -9.10
C LEU A 42 14.27 -14.88 -8.82
N PRO A 43 14.99 -15.98 -9.10
CA PRO A 43 16.45 -15.97 -9.15
C PRO A 43 17.00 -14.92 -10.13
N PRO A 44 18.20 -14.35 -9.89
CA PRO A 44 18.75 -13.27 -10.71
C PRO A 44 18.85 -13.58 -12.21
N ASP A 45 19.10 -14.84 -12.58
CA ASP A 45 19.24 -15.26 -13.97
C ASP A 45 17.88 -15.29 -14.68
N GLU A 46 16.85 -15.78 -14.00
CA GLU A 46 15.48 -15.82 -14.49
C GLU A 46 14.87 -14.42 -14.57
N ALA A 47 15.12 -13.58 -13.56
CA ALA A 47 14.69 -12.19 -13.58
C ALA A 47 15.30 -11.43 -14.78
N ARG A 48 16.58 -11.67 -15.10
CA ARG A 48 17.22 -11.11 -16.29
C ARG A 48 16.59 -11.62 -17.59
N ALA A 49 16.22 -12.90 -17.65
CA ALA A 49 15.55 -13.47 -18.81
C ALA A 49 14.14 -12.88 -19.03
N VAL A 50 13.36 -12.70 -17.95
CA VAL A 50 12.04 -12.06 -18.00
C VAL A 50 12.17 -10.59 -18.43
N ALA A 51 13.13 -9.85 -17.86
CA ALA A 51 13.39 -8.46 -18.25
C ALA A 51 13.77 -8.33 -19.73
N ALA A 52 14.64 -9.20 -20.24
CA ALA A 52 15.00 -9.23 -21.65
C ALA A 52 13.80 -9.56 -22.54
N ARG A 53 12.93 -10.47 -22.11
CA ARG A 53 11.71 -10.85 -22.83
C ARG A 53 10.67 -9.73 -22.86
N LEU A 54 10.48 -8.99 -21.76
CA LEU A 54 9.63 -7.80 -21.73
C LEU A 54 10.06 -6.73 -22.74
N GLN A 55 11.37 -6.62 -23.02
CA GLN A 55 11.91 -5.64 -23.97
C GLN A 55 11.93 -6.15 -25.41
N GLY A 56 12.18 -7.45 -25.61
CA GLY A 56 12.44 -8.04 -26.93
C GLY A 56 11.29 -8.84 -27.55
N ASP A 57 10.25 -9.18 -26.79
CA ASP A 57 9.11 -10.00 -27.24
C ASP A 57 7.80 -9.20 -27.14
N PRO A 58 7.32 -8.59 -28.24
CA PRO A 58 6.08 -7.81 -28.25
C PRO A 58 4.84 -8.60 -27.89
N ALA A 59 4.79 -9.90 -28.20
CA ALA A 59 3.64 -10.75 -27.92
C ALA A 59 3.56 -11.13 -26.43
N PHE A 60 4.72 -11.25 -25.78
CA PHE A 60 4.78 -11.35 -24.32
C PHE A 60 4.37 -10.04 -23.65
N TYR A 61 4.93 -8.89 -24.09
CA TYR A 61 4.55 -7.59 -23.55
C TYR A 61 3.05 -7.28 -23.73
N GLN A 62 2.44 -7.61 -24.87
CA GLN A 62 1.01 -7.39 -25.08
C GLN A 62 0.13 -8.15 -24.08
N ARG A 63 0.58 -9.32 -23.61
CA ARG A 63 -0.15 -10.14 -22.64
C ARG A 63 0.02 -9.66 -21.21
N VAL A 64 1.26 -9.37 -20.78
CA VAL A 64 1.55 -9.04 -19.37
C VAL A 64 1.79 -7.55 -19.10
N GLY A 65 1.90 -6.72 -20.14
CA GLY A 65 2.27 -5.32 -20.05
C GLY A 65 1.31 -4.49 -19.19
N VAL A 66 0.01 -4.79 -19.25
CA VAL A 66 -0.99 -4.14 -18.38
C VAL A 66 -0.71 -4.40 -16.90
N ILE A 67 -0.27 -5.62 -16.53
CA ILE A 67 0.06 -5.98 -15.15
C ILE A 67 1.33 -5.26 -14.71
N VAL A 68 2.36 -5.20 -15.58
CA VAL A 68 3.62 -4.50 -15.32
C VAL A 68 3.40 -3.00 -15.14
N GLU A 69 2.64 -2.38 -16.05
CA GLU A 69 2.29 -0.97 -15.98
C GLU A 69 1.46 -0.67 -14.74
N ALA A 70 0.47 -1.51 -14.41
CA ALA A 70 -0.33 -1.36 -13.19
C ALA A 70 0.52 -1.50 -11.92
N TRP A 71 1.47 -2.43 -11.88
CA TRP A 71 2.38 -2.61 -10.73
C TRP A 71 3.30 -1.41 -10.53
N HIS A 72 3.82 -0.83 -11.61
CA HIS A 72 4.67 0.37 -11.54
C HIS A 72 3.87 1.65 -11.28
N ALA A 73 2.61 1.71 -11.72
CA ALA A 73 1.68 2.78 -11.39
C ALA A 73 1.12 2.66 -9.97
N TRP A 74 1.21 1.47 -9.35
CA TRP A 74 0.77 1.25 -7.98
C TRP A 74 1.65 2.07 -7.04
N PRO A 75 1.07 2.99 -6.24
CA PRO A 75 1.88 3.81 -5.36
C PRO A 75 2.52 2.89 -4.32
N THR A 76 3.85 2.97 -4.21
CA THR A 76 4.57 2.15 -3.24
C THR A 76 4.10 2.54 -1.84
N ALA A 77 4.23 1.67 -0.84
CA ALA A 77 3.83 1.98 0.54
C ALA A 77 4.50 3.24 1.13
N ARG A 78 5.50 3.81 0.45
CA ARG A 78 6.11 5.11 0.75
C ARG A 78 5.28 6.31 0.26
N ASP A 79 4.42 6.13 -0.73
CA ASP A 79 3.61 7.18 -1.36
C ASP A 79 2.26 7.39 -0.65
N PHE A 80 1.83 6.43 0.18
CA PHE A 80 0.64 6.52 1.02
C PHE A 80 0.98 6.73 2.50
N ALA A 81 1.54 7.89 2.83
CA ALA A 81 1.39 8.46 4.17
C ALA A 81 0.17 9.40 4.18
N LEU A 82 -0.99 8.93 3.70
CA LEU A 82 -2.23 9.68 3.88
C LEU A 82 -2.70 9.49 5.33
N PRO A 83 -3.08 10.57 6.05
CA PRO A 83 -3.76 10.46 7.33
C PRO A 83 -4.96 9.50 7.23
N GLU A 84 -5.20 8.73 8.29
CA GLU A 84 -6.24 7.67 8.33
C GLU A 84 -7.64 8.19 7.94
N GLU A 85 -7.93 9.46 8.22
CA GLU A 85 -9.18 10.13 7.85
C GLU A 85 -9.34 10.35 6.33
N GLU A 86 -8.23 10.58 5.62
CA GLU A 86 -8.21 10.79 4.17
C GLU A 86 -8.36 9.46 3.43
N LEU A 87 -7.72 8.39 3.93
CA LEU A 87 -7.90 7.01 3.47
C LEU A 87 -9.35 6.53 3.61
N ALA A 88 -9.99 6.84 4.75
CA ALA A 88 -11.40 6.51 4.97
C ALA A 88 -12.35 7.29 4.03
N THR A 89 -11.93 8.45 3.54
CA THR A 89 -12.72 9.29 2.63
C THR A 89 -12.60 8.81 1.19
N GLU A 90 -11.38 8.52 0.72
CA GLU A 90 -11.12 7.97 -0.61
C GLU A 90 -11.69 6.54 -0.77
N SER A 91 -11.59 5.69 0.25
CA SER A 91 -12.22 4.36 0.26
C SER A 91 -13.75 4.44 0.06
N ARG A 92 -14.41 5.40 0.72
CA ARG A 92 -15.86 5.65 0.56
C ARG A 92 -16.23 6.23 -0.80
N ARG A 93 -15.30 6.90 -1.48
CA ARG A 93 -15.50 7.40 -2.84
C ARG A 93 -15.38 6.27 -3.85
N PHE A 94 -14.30 5.49 -3.77
CA PHE A 94 -14.03 4.35 -4.64
C PHE A 94 -15.17 3.32 -4.59
N ARG A 95 -15.69 3.01 -3.39
CA ARG A 95 -16.83 2.08 -3.23
C ARG A 95 -18.11 2.59 -3.91
N ARG A 96 -18.38 3.89 -3.89
CA ARG A 96 -19.54 4.50 -4.57
C ARG A 96 -19.40 4.50 -6.09
N GLU A 97 -18.20 4.72 -6.61
CA GLU A 97 -17.92 4.71 -8.05
C GLU A 97 -18.00 3.27 -8.63
N GLY A 98 -17.52 2.27 -7.87
CA GLY A 98 -17.67 0.85 -8.23
C GLY A 98 -19.13 0.38 -8.29
N GLU A 99 -19.97 0.79 -7.31
CA GLU A 99 -21.40 0.49 -7.32
C GLU A 99 -22.15 1.12 -8.52
N GLN A 100 -21.72 2.29 -8.99
CA GLN A 100 -22.30 2.92 -10.18
C GLN A 100 -21.97 2.17 -11.47
N LEU A 101 -20.74 1.67 -11.61
CA LEU A 101 -20.31 0.91 -12.79
C LEU A 101 -21.03 -0.44 -12.88
N LEU A 102 -21.22 -1.13 -11.75
CA LEU A 102 -21.98 -2.38 -11.70
C LEU A 102 -23.44 -2.19 -12.12
N ARG A 103 -24.09 -1.08 -11.71
CA ARG A 103 -25.46 -0.74 -12.14
C ARG A 103 -25.57 -0.38 -13.61
N MET A 104 -24.49 0.08 -14.25
CA MET A 104 -24.48 0.37 -15.69
C MET A 104 -24.28 -0.88 -16.55
N GLY A 105 -23.63 -1.92 -16.02
CA GLY A 105 -23.45 -3.22 -16.71
C GLY A 105 -24.73 -4.05 -16.85
N GLU A 106 -25.74 -3.81 -16.00
CA GLU A 106 -27.02 -4.55 -15.99
C GLU A 106 -28.04 -4.13 -17.09
N ARG A 107 -27.68 -3.26 -18.04
CA ARG A 107 -28.58 -2.79 -19.13
C ARG A 107 -28.07 -3.02 -20.55
N ALA A 108 -27.53 -4.19 -20.85
CA ALA A 108 -27.32 -4.62 -22.24
C ALA A 108 -28.38 -5.65 -22.65
N PRO A 109 -29.27 -5.36 -23.60
CA PRO A 109 -30.22 -6.32 -24.12
C PRO A 109 -29.54 -7.17 -25.20
N TRP A 110 -29.07 -8.36 -24.82
CA TRP A 110 -28.73 -9.41 -25.77
C TRP A 110 -29.90 -10.38 -25.83
N GLY A 111 -30.75 -10.19 -26.84
CA GLY A 111 -31.77 -11.15 -27.21
C GLY A 111 -31.17 -12.19 -28.13
N ASP A 112 -31.03 -13.41 -27.63
CA ASP A 112 -31.06 -14.61 -28.44
C ASP A 112 -32.52 -14.84 -28.89
N ASP A 113 -32.71 -15.25 -30.15
CA ASP A 113 -33.53 -16.42 -30.46
C ASP A 113 -33.52 -16.74 -31.97
N ASP A 114 -33.31 -18.04 -32.21
CA ASP A 114 -33.95 -18.89 -33.22
C ASP A 114 -33.81 -18.58 -34.73
N ALA A 115 -33.10 -19.49 -35.42
CA ALA A 115 -33.76 -20.36 -36.40
C ALA A 115 -32.80 -21.45 -36.91
N ALA A 116 -32.98 -22.66 -36.38
CA ALA A 116 -32.63 -23.88 -37.09
C ALA A 116 -33.77 -24.23 -38.07
N ARG A 117 -33.49 -24.25 -39.38
CA ARG A 117 -34.08 -25.19 -40.36
C ARG A 117 -33.57 -24.95 -41.79
N ASP A 118 -33.34 -26.08 -42.46
CA ASP A 118 -33.36 -26.32 -43.90
C ASP A 118 -32.43 -25.50 -44.82
N ASP A 119 -31.42 -26.17 -45.37
CA ASP A 119 -31.36 -26.49 -46.81
C ASP A 119 -29.94 -26.81 -47.28
N ALA A 120 -29.64 -28.12 -47.32
CA ALA A 120 -28.38 -28.68 -47.84
C ALA A 120 -28.26 -28.61 -49.39
N VAL A 121 -28.92 -27.66 -50.05
CA VAL A 121 -28.92 -27.53 -51.53
C VAL A 121 -28.41 -26.16 -52.01
N HIS A 122 -28.10 -25.21 -51.10
CA HIS A 122 -27.70 -23.83 -51.47
C HIS A 122 -26.21 -23.48 -51.39
N ASP A 123 -25.32 -24.42 -51.02
CA ASP A 123 -23.92 -24.09 -50.73
C ASP A 123 -23.09 -23.63 -51.93
N ARG A 124 -23.27 -24.20 -53.14
CA ARG A 124 -22.39 -23.86 -54.28
C ARG A 124 -22.68 -22.51 -54.94
N ALA A 125 -23.85 -21.92 -54.70
CA ALA A 125 -24.20 -20.60 -55.22
C ALA A 125 -23.84 -19.46 -54.25
N ARG A 126 -23.81 -19.74 -52.93
CA ARG A 126 -23.45 -18.76 -51.89
C ARG A 126 -21.96 -18.48 -51.81
N ASP A 127 -21.11 -19.46 -52.12
CA ASP A 127 -19.65 -19.25 -52.04
C ASP A 127 -19.13 -18.29 -53.13
N ARG A 128 -19.61 -18.41 -54.38
CA ARG A 128 -19.26 -17.43 -55.43
C ARG A 128 -19.82 -16.03 -55.17
N ALA A 129 -21.00 -15.92 -54.58
CA ALA A 129 -21.60 -14.64 -54.24
C ALA A 129 -20.93 -14.00 -53.00
N ARG A 130 -20.34 -14.80 -52.10
CA ARG A 130 -19.57 -14.31 -50.95
C ARG A 130 -18.23 -13.75 -51.36
N ASP A 131 -17.49 -14.40 -52.25
CA ASP A 131 -16.15 -13.91 -52.64
C ASP A 131 -16.24 -12.59 -53.42
N VAL A 132 -17.15 -12.47 -54.39
CA VAL A 132 -17.36 -11.22 -55.14
C VAL A 132 -17.84 -10.08 -54.24
N ARG A 133 -18.67 -10.38 -53.24
CA ARG A 133 -19.17 -9.37 -52.28
C ARG A 133 -18.10 -8.99 -51.24
N ARG A 134 -17.20 -9.89 -50.89
CA ARG A 134 -16.10 -9.66 -49.93
C ARG A 134 -15.00 -8.81 -50.56
N ASP A 135 -14.72 -9.02 -51.85
CA ASP A 135 -13.76 -8.20 -52.59
C ASP A 135 -14.30 -6.79 -52.83
N ALA A 136 -15.57 -6.66 -53.24
CA ALA A 136 -16.23 -5.36 -53.41
C ALA A 136 -16.38 -4.59 -52.07
N LEU A 137 -16.62 -5.30 -50.96
CA LEU A 137 -16.66 -4.68 -49.63
C LEU A 137 -15.26 -4.29 -49.13
N ASN A 138 -14.22 -5.08 -49.39
CA ASN A 138 -12.85 -4.75 -49.00
C ASN A 138 -12.29 -3.56 -49.78
N GLU A 139 -12.68 -3.38 -51.04
CA GLU A 139 -12.27 -2.24 -51.87
C GLU A 139 -13.02 -0.96 -51.48
N ALA A 140 -14.33 -1.06 -51.20
CA ALA A 140 -15.14 0.06 -50.71
C ALA A 140 -14.76 0.50 -49.27
N TRP A 141 -14.36 -0.43 -48.40
CA TRP A 141 -13.87 -0.13 -47.05
C TRP A 141 -12.51 0.57 -47.06
N ARG A 142 -11.61 0.24 -48.00
CA ARG A 142 -10.30 0.91 -48.12
C ARG A 142 -10.44 2.38 -48.53
N ASP A 143 -11.35 2.69 -49.45
CA ASP A 143 -11.53 4.07 -49.93
C ASP A 143 -12.34 4.98 -48.99
N THR A 144 -13.13 4.40 -48.08
CA THR A 144 -13.91 5.14 -47.07
C THR A 144 -13.18 5.27 -45.73
N ALA A 145 -12.43 4.25 -45.29
CA ALA A 145 -11.67 4.29 -44.03
C ALA A 145 -10.56 5.35 -44.03
N PHE A 146 -9.88 5.58 -45.16
CA PHE A 146 -8.80 6.57 -45.25
C PHE A 146 -9.29 8.03 -45.19
N ARG A 147 -10.49 8.33 -45.70
CA ARG A 147 -11.06 9.69 -45.64
C ARG A 147 -11.59 10.06 -44.25
N GLN A 148 -11.95 9.08 -43.43
CA GLN A 148 -12.44 9.32 -42.07
C GLN A 148 -11.29 9.44 -41.05
N LEU A 149 -10.13 8.81 -41.28
CA LEU A 149 -8.93 9.01 -40.46
C LEU A 149 -8.33 10.44 -40.62
N GLN A 150 -8.46 11.05 -41.80
CA GLN A 150 -7.84 12.36 -42.05
C GLN A 150 -8.54 13.55 -41.35
N ARG A 151 -9.80 13.38 -40.92
CA ARG A 151 -10.54 14.37 -40.11
C ARG A 151 -10.38 14.15 -38.60
N SER A 152 -9.95 12.96 -38.15
CA SER A 152 -9.72 12.69 -36.73
C SER A 152 -8.34 13.18 -36.27
N THR A 153 -7.34 13.27 -37.16
CA THR A 153 -5.99 13.74 -36.81
C THR A 153 -5.96 15.18 -36.27
N ARG A 154 -6.83 16.08 -36.74
CA ARG A 154 -6.96 17.44 -36.17
C ARG A 154 -7.57 17.47 -34.77
N ARG A 155 -8.47 16.53 -34.45
CA ARG A 155 -9.08 16.44 -33.11
C ARG A 155 -8.12 15.80 -32.10
N TRP A 156 -7.31 14.84 -32.55
CA TRP A 156 -6.27 14.23 -31.72
C TRP A 156 -5.08 15.18 -31.45
N GLN A 157 -4.76 16.08 -32.36
CA GLN A 157 -3.75 17.14 -32.13
C GLN A 157 -4.17 18.11 -31.01
N LEU A 158 -5.47 18.42 -30.88
CA LEU A 158 -5.97 19.25 -29.78
C LEU A 158 -5.98 18.52 -28.43
N ALA A 159 -6.28 17.21 -28.43
CA ALA A 159 -6.23 16.38 -27.22
C ALA A 159 -4.79 16.20 -26.70
N ALA A 160 -3.82 15.98 -27.58
CA ALA A 160 -2.41 15.88 -27.20
C ALA A 160 -1.86 17.19 -26.60
N GLY A 161 -2.31 18.34 -27.09
CA GLY A 161 -1.97 19.65 -26.52
C GLY A 161 -2.48 19.84 -25.09
N LEU A 162 -3.72 19.40 -24.80
CA LEU A 162 -4.29 19.47 -23.45
C LEU A 162 -3.58 18.56 -22.46
N ILE A 163 -3.20 17.34 -22.88
CA ILE A 163 -2.42 16.42 -22.04
C ILE A 163 -1.05 17.02 -21.72
N ALA A 164 -0.36 17.63 -22.69
CA ALA A 164 0.94 18.26 -22.46
C ALA A 164 0.86 19.44 -21.47
N VAL A 165 -0.21 20.24 -21.53
CA VAL A 165 -0.42 21.38 -20.62
C VAL A 165 -0.70 20.94 -19.18
N VAL A 166 -1.25 19.75 -18.96
CA VAL A 166 -1.49 19.19 -17.61
C VAL A 166 -0.30 18.36 -17.11
N ALA A 167 0.32 17.58 -17.99
CA ALA A 167 1.43 16.69 -17.64
C ALA A 167 2.73 17.44 -17.34
N LEU A 168 3.02 18.55 -18.05
CA LEU A 168 4.25 19.31 -17.82
C LEU A 168 4.29 20.00 -16.44
N PRO A 169 3.23 20.71 -15.98
CA PRO A 169 3.18 21.23 -14.61
C PRO A 169 3.26 20.11 -13.57
N ALA A 170 2.59 18.97 -13.78
CA ALA A 170 2.62 17.85 -12.85
C ALA A 170 4.03 17.22 -12.74
N ALA A 171 4.75 17.06 -13.86
CA ALA A 171 6.12 16.56 -13.88
C ALA A 171 7.12 17.55 -13.25
N VAL A 172 6.96 18.85 -13.51
CA VAL A 172 7.80 19.90 -12.87
C VAL A 172 7.51 19.97 -11.37
N TRP A 173 6.25 19.89 -10.94
CA TRP A 173 5.90 19.89 -9.51
C TRP A 173 6.37 18.63 -8.79
N GLY A 174 6.30 17.46 -9.44
CA GLY A 174 6.78 16.19 -8.91
C GLY A 174 8.30 16.16 -8.74
N THR A 175 9.06 16.61 -9.75
CA THR A 175 10.53 16.65 -9.70
C THR A 175 11.06 17.62 -8.64
N LEU A 176 10.39 18.75 -8.40
CA LEU A 176 10.73 19.70 -7.32
C LEU A 176 10.52 19.13 -5.90
N ARG A 177 9.63 18.15 -5.72
CA ARG A 177 9.44 17.48 -4.41
C ARG A 177 10.39 16.32 -4.17
N LEU A 178 10.89 15.68 -5.23
CA LEU A 178 11.85 14.57 -5.13
C LEU A 178 13.28 15.02 -4.76
N THR A 179 13.60 16.30 -4.95
CA THR A 179 14.91 16.88 -4.61
C THR A 179 14.90 17.75 -3.36
N ALA A 180 13.75 17.91 -2.69
CA ALA A 180 13.72 18.56 -1.40
C ALA A 180 14.56 17.73 -0.41
N PRO A 181 15.63 18.30 0.18
CA PRO A 181 16.45 17.57 1.14
C PRO A 181 15.56 17.17 2.31
N VAL A 182 15.41 15.85 2.51
CA VAL A 182 14.71 15.31 3.68
C VAL A 182 15.40 15.91 4.92
N PRO A 183 14.70 16.70 5.75
CA PRO A 183 15.31 17.30 6.93
C PRO A 183 15.89 16.17 7.77
N ARG A 184 17.22 16.20 7.95
CA ARG A 184 17.89 15.19 8.77
C ARG A 184 17.41 15.39 10.20
N PRO A 185 16.83 14.36 10.86
CA PRO A 185 16.44 14.47 12.25
C PRO A 185 17.67 14.83 13.09
N GLU A 186 17.62 15.95 13.79
CA GLU A 186 18.68 16.37 14.69
C GLU A 186 18.47 15.66 16.04
N TYR A 187 19.27 14.63 16.28
CA TYR A 187 19.21 13.88 17.52
C TYR A 187 20.04 14.56 18.60
N ARG A 188 19.41 14.84 19.74
CA ARG A 188 20.09 15.24 20.98
C ARG A 188 20.31 14.03 21.86
N MET A 189 21.39 14.04 22.60
CA MET A 189 21.76 12.98 23.53
C MET A 189 22.18 13.58 24.86
N VAL A 190 21.70 12.98 25.95
CA VAL A 190 22.12 13.28 27.31
C VAL A 190 22.54 11.99 28.00
N ARG A 191 23.63 12.09 28.75
CA ARG A 191 24.19 10.98 29.54
C ARG A 191 24.67 11.55 30.88
N PRO A 192 23.85 11.47 31.93
CA PRO A 192 24.24 11.93 33.25
C PRO A 192 25.50 11.23 33.77
N GLY A 193 26.19 11.88 34.70
CA GLY A 193 27.32 11.30 35.42
C GLY A 193 26.93 10.08 36.26
N ALA A 194 27.90 9.52 36.98
CA ALA A 194 27.71 8.28 37.74
C ALA A 194 26.80 8.42 38.97
N GLU A 195 26.55 9.64 39.46
CA GLU A 195 25.79 9.90 40.70
C GLU A 195 24.77 11.04 40.57
N GLU A 196 24.50 11.51 39.36
CA GLU A 196 23.62 12.66 39.11
C GLU A 196 22.42 12.26 38.26
N SER A 197 21.23 12.72 38.63
CA SER A 197 20.04 12.68 37.78
C SER A 197 19.83 14.06 37.14
N ILE A 198 19.62 14.11 35.83
CA ILE A 198 19.51 15.38 35.09
C ILE A 198 18.07 15.54 34.56
N PRO A 199 17.39 16.66 34.85
CA PRO A 199 16.13 17.00 34.20
C PRO A 199 16.38 17.48 32.75
N VAL A 200 15.62 16.92 31.81
CA VAL A 200 15.75 17.12 30.37
C VAL A 200 14.40 17.51 29.82
N ARG A 201 14.31 18.72 29.25
CA ARG A 201 13.11 19.19 28.56
C ARG A 201 13.08 18.61 27.15
N LEU A 202 12.08 17.80 26.84
CA LEU A 202 11.93 17.13 25.55
C LEU A 202 11.13 17.96 24.55
N ASP A 203 10.17 18.73 25.06
CA ASP A 203 9.35 19.69 24.34
C ASP A 203 8.86 20.74 25.38
N ASP A 204 8.04 21.71 24.97
CA ASP A 204 7.49 22.73 25.89
C ASP A 204 6.70 22.14 27.06
N ASP A 205 6.06 20.98 26.85
CA ASP A 205 5.15 20.34 27.78
C ASP A 205 5.58 18.90 28.16
N ALA A 206 6.84 18.54 27.94
CA ALA A 206 7.37 17.20 28.23
C ALA A 206 8.73 17.27 28.95
N LEU A 207 8.82 16.58 30.09
CA LEU A 207 10.01 16.52 30.92
C LEU A 207 10.42 15.06 31.16
N ALA A 208 11.72 14.79 31.07
CA ALA A 208 12.31 13.53 31.50
C ALA A 208 13.36 13.80 32.58
N VAL A 209 13.33 13.07 33.68
CA VAL A 209 14.43 13.03 34.65
C VAL A 209 15.21 11.77 34.36
N VAL A 210 16.42 11.93 33.82
CA VAL A 210 17.29 10.82 33.41
C VAL A 210 18.22 10.51 34.57
N ASP A 211 18.20 9.28 35.07
CA ASP A 211 19.01 8.89 36.22
C ASP A 211 20.48 8.67 35.88
N ALA A 212 21.30 8.62 36.92
CA ALA A 212 22.72 8.33 36.84
C ALA A 212 23.02 7.06 36.01
N GLY A 213 24.00 7.17 35.12
CA GLY A 213 24.42 6.07 34.24
C GLY A 213 23.45 5.74 33.10
N ALA A 214 22.29 6.39 33.01
CA ALA A 214 21.37 6.23 31.89
C ALA A 214 21.80 7.06 30.67
N ARG A 215 21.17 6.78 29.53
CA ARG A 215 21.32 7.52 28.28
C ARG A 215 19.95 7.74 27.68
N LEU A 216 19.65 9.00 27.36
CA LEU A 216 18.45 9.37 26.63
C LEU A 216 18.84 10.08 25.33
N THR A 217 18.33 9.58 24.22
CA THR A 217 18.50 10.19 22.89
C THR A 217 17.12 10.51 22.32
N TRP A 218 16.92 11.72 21.83
CA TRP A 218 15.63 12.15 21.27
C TRP A 218 15.83 13.07 20.07
N ASN A 219 14.77 13.28 19.32
CA ASN A 219 14.71 14.28 18.25
C ASN A 219 13.77 15.41 18.69
N ASP A 220 14.19 16.66 18.46
CA ASP A 220 13.35 17.84 18.76
C ASP A 220 12.10 17.91 17.87
N SER A 221 12.17 17.31 16.69
CA SER A 221 11.06 17.28 15.74
C SER A 221 10.35 15.93 15.74
N ALA A 222 9.02 15.99 15.69
CA ALA A 222 8.22 14.80 15.38
C ALA A 222 8.51 14.33 13.95
N ASN A 223 8.45 13.01 13.73
CA ASN A 223 8.56 12.46 12.38
C ASN A 223 7.35 12.84 11.51
N ALA A 224 7.34 12.44 10.23
CA ALA A 224 6.25 12.73 9.28
C ALA A 224 4.86 12.32 9.83
N ASN A 225 4.80 11.30 10.69
CA ASN A 225 3.57 10.79 11.29
C ASN A 225 3.22 11.47 12.64
N GLY A 226 3.94 12.53 13.01
CA GLY A 226 3.77 13.23 14.30
C GLY A 226 4.31 12.45 15.51
N THR A 227 5.02 11.34 15.30
CA THR A 227 5.58 10.55 16.40
C THR A 227 6.93 11.10 16.84
N ARG A 228 7.10 11.27 18.16
CA ARG A 228 8.36 11.67 18.79
C ARG A 228 9.00 10.45 19.44
N GLU A 229 10.15 10.06 18.93
CA GLU A 229 10.88 8.88 19.40
C GLU A 229 11.91 9.26 20.45
N LEU A 230 11.90 8.54 21.56
CA LEU A 230 12.78 8.72 22.71
C LEU A 230 13.51 7.40 22.96
N PHE A 231 14.81 7.33 22.72
CA PHE A 231 15.61 6.12 22.93
C PHE A 231 16.22 6.16 24.33
N LEU A 232 15.87 5.19 25.17
CA LEU A 232 16.31 5.11 26.56
C LEU A 232 17.11 3.82 26.82
N GLU A 233 18.29 3.99 27.42
CA GLU A 233 19.08 2.94 28.07
C GLU A 233 19.26 3.33 29.54
N GLY A 234 18.94 2.47 30.50
CA GLY A 234 19.01 2.80 31.94
C GLY A 234 17.66 3.18 32.56
N VAL A 235 17.62 4.19 33.42
CA VAL A 235 16.42 4.58 34.18
C VAL A 235 16.05 6.03 33.91
N ALA A 236 14.75 6.29 33.72
CA ALA A 236 14.23 7.65 33.64
C ALA A 236 12.78 7.72 34.15
N GLN A 237 12.44 8.87 34.73
CA GLN A 237 11.07 9.27 35.03
C GLN A 237 10.59 10.24 33.96
N PHE A 238 9.37 10.05 33.46
CA PHE A 238 8.81 10.87 32.38
C PHE A 238 7.50 11.51 32.80
N GLN A 239 7.45 12.83 32.71
CA GLN A 239 6.25 13.63 32.86
C GLN A 239 5.86 14.15 31.48
N MET A 240 4.96 13.43 30.82
CA MET A 240 4.50 13.75 29.48
C MET A 240 3.12 14.37 29.55
N ARG A 241 2.95 15.58 29.04
CA ARG A 241 1.61 16.05 28.71
C ARG A 241 1.18 15.51 27.35
N ARG A 242 -0.13 15.58 27.10
CA ARG A 242 -0.69 15.22 25.79
C ARG A 242 -0.07 16.09 24.70
N ALA A 243 0.59 15.46 23.73
CA ALA A 243 1.18 16.17 22.61
C ALA A 243 0.08 16.89 21.79
N ARG A 244 0.33 18.13 21.37
CA ARG A 244 -0.61 18.88 20.51
C ARG A 244 -0.86 18.18 19.17
N LYS A 245 0.16 17.51 18.64
CA LYS A 245 0.12 16.69 17.43
C LYS A 245 0.94 15.42 17.64
N GLY A 246 0.31 14.28 17.36
CA GLY A 246 0.91 12.94 17.42
C GLY A 246 1.10 12.39 18.83
N ARG A 247 2.13 11.57 19.04
CA ARG A 247 2.34 10.79 20.28
C ARG A 247 3.83 10.64 20.61
N TYR A 248 4.15 10.40 21.88
CA TYR A 248 5.49 10.02 22.30
C TYR A 248 5.65 8.51 22.28
N VAL A 249 6.83 8.04 21.87
CA VAL A 249 7.20 6.63 21.91
C VAL A 249 8.56 6.51 22.57
N VAL A 250 8.59 5.92 23.77
CA VAL A 250 9.84 5.54 24.43
C VAL A 250 10.25 4.18 23.93
N ILE A 251 11.45 4.10 23.35
CA ILE A 251 12.05 2.93 22.75
C ILE A 251 13.20 2.50 23.66
N THR A 252 13.11 1.30 24.20
CA THR A 252 14.20 0.64 24.90
C THR A 252 14.74 -0.51 24.05
N PRO A 253 15.83 -1.17 24.46
CA PRO A 253 16.30 -2.36 23.76
C PRO A 253 15.23 -3.46 23.67
N SER A 254 14.44 -3.68 24.73
CA SER A 254 13.46 -4.77 24.82
C SER A 254 12.00 -4.37 24.57
N ALA A 255 11.65 -3.08 24.53
CA ALA A 255 10.25 -2.64 24.44
C ALA A 255 10.03 -1.34 23.66
N ARG A 256 8.77 -1.12 23.26
CA ARG A 256 8.22 0.15 22.79
C ARG A 256 7.06 0.53 23.71
N ILE A 257 7.05 1.80 24.13
CA ILE A 257 6.08 2.34 25.07
C ILE A 257 5.43 3.55 24.40
N TRP A 258 4.17 3.45 23.99
CA TRP A 258 3.42 4.59 23.45
C TRP A 258 2.72 5.31 24.59
N VAL A 259 2.82 6.63 24.57
CA VAL A 259 2.37 7.49 25.65
C VAL A 259 1.50 8.61 25.09
N ASN A 260 0.37 8.85 25.76
CA ASN A 260 -0.58 9.90 25.40
C ASN A 260 -0.95 10.76 26.61
N GLY A 261 0.04 11.43 27.19
CA GLY A 261 -0.15 12.25 28.40
C GLY A 261 -0.16 11.39 29.67
N SER A 262 1.00 11.13 30.24
CA SER A 262 1.15 10.23 31.40
C SER A 262 2.40 10.57 32.20
N ASP A 263 2.36 10.25 33.49
CA ASP A 263 3.52 10.25 34.38
C ASP A 263 3.92 8.80 34.65
N PHE A 264 5.12 8.39 34.23
CA PHE A 264 5.55 7.00 34.26
C PHE A 264 7.08 6.89 34.44
N GLN A 265 7.51 5.82 35.11
CA GLN A 265 8.92 5.45 35.22
C GLN A 265 9.24 4.31 34.26
N VAL A 266 10.41 4.37 33.63
CA VAL A 266 10.97 3.27 32.84
C VAL A 266 12.33 2.88 33.40
N ARG A 267 12.52 1.57 33.59
CA ARG A 267 13.78 0.95 34.01
C ARG A 267 14.17 -0.11 32.99
N ALA A 268 15.20 0.18 32.20
CA ALA A 268 15.80 -0.68 31.18
C ALA A 268 17.33 -0.73 31.38
N VAL A 269 17.76 -1.11 32.59
CA VAL A 269 19.18 -1.27 32.94
C VAL A 269 19.76 -2.52 32.25
N ASP A 270 18.98 -3.59 32.18
CA ASP A 270 19.31 -4.79 31.42
C ASP A 270 18.65 -4.68 30.02
N PRO A 271 19.41 -4.79 28.92
CA PRO A 271 18.86 -4.67 27.58
C PRO A 271 17.79 -5.73 27.25
N SER A 272 17.76 -6.87 27.96
CA SER A 272 16.79 -7.94 27.73
C SER A 272 15.40 -7.67 28.33
N VAL A 273 15.30 -6.72 29.28
CA VAL A 273 14.06 -6.48 30.04
C VAL A 273 13.80 -4.99 30.30
N THR A 274 12.56 -4.57 30.06
CA THR A 274 12.08 -3.23 30.39
C THR A 274 10.97 -3.35 31.42
N LYS A 275 11.11 -2.61 32.52
CA LYS A 275 10.08 -2.47 33.56
C LYS A 275 9.48 -1.07 33.45
N VAL A 276 8.15 -1.00 33.50
CA VAL A 276 7.39 0.25 33.42
C VAL A 276 6.49 0.35 34.64
N HIS A 277 6.40 1.52 35.25
CA HIS A 277 5.49 1.82 36.35
C HIS A 277 4.74 3.10 36.01
N VAL A 278 3.42 3.06 35.98
CA VAL A 278 2.59 4.23 35.63
C VAL A 278 2.12 4.90 36.90
N GLN A 279 2.58 6.13 37.15
CA GLN A 279 2.10 6.92 38.28
C GLN A 279 0.78 7.63 37.95
N ASP A 280 0.61 8.10 36.70
CA ASP A 280 -0.64 8.72 36.25
C ASP A 280 -0.84 8.53 34.74
N GLY A 281 -2.10 8.39 34.31
CA GLY A 281 -2.47 8.23 32.91
C GLY A 281 -2.46 6.78 32.40
N GLU A 282 -2.11 6.62 31.13
CA GLU A 282 -2.17 5.34 30.42
C GLU A 282 -1.00 5.22 29.43
N VAL A 283 -0.31 4.09 29.49
CA VAL A 283 0.75 3.75 28.54
C VAL A 283 0.45 2.42 27.87
N LEU A 284 0.84 2.30 26.61
CA LEU A 284 0.75 1.06 25.85
C LEU A 284 2.15 0.45 25.77
N LEU A 285 2.32 -0.78 26.23
CA LEU A 285 3.58 -1.49 26.28
C LEU A 285 3.59 -2.63 25.26
N ASN A 286 4.61 -2.67 24.40
CA ASN A 286 4.85 -3.78 23.48
C ASN A 286 6.29 -4.24 23.60
N SER A 287 6.48 -5.55 23.61
CA SER A 287 7.81 -6.15 23.56
C SER A 287 8.38 -6.10 22.15
N ARG A 288 9.68 -5.85 22.04
CA ARG A 288 10.38 -5.83 20.76
C ARG A 288 10.87 -7.21 20.35
N GLY A 289 11.09 -7.37 19.05
CA GLY A 289 11.72 -8.56 18.47
C GLY A 289 10.74 -9.60 17.93
N ASP A 290 9.44 -9.41 18.15
CA ASP A 290 8.36 -10.22 17.61
C ASP A 290 7.19 -9.30 17.19
N ALA A 291 6.86 -9.33 15.90
CA ALA A 291 5.81 -8.49 15.32
C ALA A 291 4.39 -8.87 15.78
N THR A 292 4.22 -10.07 16.34
CA THR A 292 2.94 -10.59 16.81
C THR A 292 2.70 -10.37 18.30
N SER A 293 3.69 -9.83 19.02
CA SER A 293 3.58 -9.58 20.44
C SER A 293 2.41 -8.64 20.74
N PRO A 294 1.51 -8.99 21.68
CA PRO A 294 0.33 -8.18 21.96
C PRO A 294 0.71 -6.84 22.60
N LEU A 295 -0.20 -5.88 22.50
CA LEU A 295 -0.10 -4.59 23.17
C LEU A 295 -0.72 -4.70 24.58
N LEU A 296 0.06 -4.39 25.61
CA LEU A 296 -0.41 -4.35 26.99
C LEU A 296 -0.68 -2.91 27.41
N THR A 297 -1.94 -2.59 27.70
CA THR A 297 -2.32 -1.31 28.30
C THR A 297 -2.03 -1.34 29.80
N LEU A 298 -1.23 -0.37 30.28
CA LEU A 298 -0.97 -0.14 31.70
C LEU A 298 -1.63 1.16 32.14
N ARG A 299 -2.34 1.13 33.26
CA ARG A 299 -3.05 2.28 33.84
C ARG A 299 -2.36 2.79 35.11
N THR A 300 -2.79 3.94 35.61
CA THR A 300 -2.40 4.49 36.92
C THR A 300 -2.27 3.42 38.01
N GLY A 301 -1.09 3.33 38.62
CA GLY A 301 -0.75 2.38 39.67
C GLY A 301 -0.27 1.01 39.18
N GLU A 302 -0.43 0.69 37.88
CA GLU A 302 -0.01 -0.59 37.32
C GLU A 302 1.48 -0.61 36.99
N ARG A 303 2.06 -1.80 37.09
CA ARG A 303 3.43 -2.09 36.64
C ARG A 303 3.39 -3.12 35.54
N GLY A 304 4.28 -2.98 34.58
CA GLY A 304 4.47 -3.92 33.48
C GLY A 304 5.92 -4.30 33.30
N VAL A 305 6.12 -5.47 32.74
CA VAL A 305 7.42 -5.98 32.32
C VAL A 305 7.33 -6.47 30.88
N ALA A 306 8.33 -6.11 30.08
CA ALA A 306 8.48 -6.55 28.70
C ALA A 306 9.87 -7.15 28.51
N TYR A 307 9.90 -8.40 28.05
CA TYR A 307 11.13 -9.08 27.66
C TYR A 307 11.22 -9.12 26.14
N TRP A 308 12.45 -9.13 25.60
CA TRP A 308 12.65 -9.31 24.17
C TRP A 308 11.97 -10.59 23.67
N ARG A 309 11.15 -10.50 22.62
CA ARG A 309 10.42 -11.61 21.98
C ARG A 309 9.43 -12.36 22.87
N GLN A 310 8.95 -11.76 23.95
CA GLN A 310 7.93 -12.38 24.80
C GLN A 310 6.77 -11.41 25.00
N ALA A 311 5.55 -11.92 25.11
CA ALA A 311 4.40 -11.08 25.41
C ALA A 311 4.63 -10.26 26.70
N PRO A 312 4.33 -8.95 26.70
CA PRO A 312 4.46 -8.14 27.90
C PRO A 312 3.45 -8.60 28.97
N GLY A 313 3.85 -8.53 30.25
CA GLY A 313 3.04 -8.95 31.39
C GLY A 313 2.86 -7.86 32.43
N ARG A 314 1.75 -7.89 33.19
CA ARG A 314 1.58 -7.05 34.38
C ARG A 314 2.34 -7.65 35.56
N VAL A 315 2.86 -6.79 36.42
CA VAL A 315 3.50 -7.16 37.68
C VAL A 315 2.76 -6.45 38.80
N ASN A 316 2.44 -7.17 39.88
CA ASN A 316 1.84 -6.57 41.07
C ASN A 316 2.92 -5.86 41.91
#